data_AF-A0A2H0ST58-F1
#
_entry.id   AF-A0A2H0ST58-F1
#
_cell.length_a   1.000
_cell.length_b   1.000
_cell.length_c   1.000
_cell.angle_alpha   90.00
_cell.angle_beta   90.00
_cell.angle_gamma   90.00
#
_symmetry.space_group_name_H-M   'P 1'
#
loop_
_entity.id
_entity.type
_entity.pdbx_description
1 polymer ?
#
loop_
_entity_poly.entity_id
_entity_poly.type
_entity_poly.pdbx_seq_one_letter_code
_entity_poly.pdbx_strand_id
1 'polypeptide(L)'
;DVMNKQREIMYKRRRRLLEQAETGKTTEASDLHNEIAGYISDEVASIVSIHAPQQYADSEFGELVREFSKLVPFDTASQQQLSKQLSQKGTTEEISEELTKLADRAYKTREKQFGVQQMRFLERVISLTTLDERWMEHLDAMEGLRDGIWLRGDKQTVLSE
;
A
#
# COMPACT_ATOMS: atom_id res chain seq x y z
N ASP A 1 -16.73 15.88 17.57
CA ASP A 1 -16.12 16.56 16.41
C ASP A 1 -14.92 15.77 15.84
N VAL A 2 -15.17 14.54 15.36
CA VAL A 2 -14.12 13.64 14.81
C VAL A 2 -14.08 13.77 13.28
N MET A 3 -15.25 13.83 12.64
CA MET A 3 -15.37 13.94 11.18
C MET A 3 -14.77 15.22 10.60
N ASN A 4 -14.92 16.36 11.27
CA ASN A 4 -14.31 17.59 10.77
C ASN A 4 -12.78 17.54 10.83
N LYS A 5 -12.21 16.98 11.91
CA LYS A 5 -10.76 16.78 12.02
C LYS A 5 -10.22 15.85 10.93
N GLN A 6 -10.91 14.73 10.69
CA GLN A 6 -10.54 13.81 9.61
C GLN A 6 -10.61 14.50 8.24
N ARG A 7 -11.68 15.26 7.99
CA ARG A 7 -11.84 16.04 6.75
C ARG A 7 -10.72 17.07 6.56
N GLU A 8 -10.33 17.78 7.62
CA GLU A 8 -9.23 18.75 7.58
C GLU A 8 -7.91 18.07 7.20
N ILE A 9 -7.58 16.93 7.82
CA ILE A 9 -6.37 16.15 7.51
C ILE A 9 -6.38 15.71 6.04
N MET A 10 -7.51 15.19 5.56
CA MET A 10 -7.68 14.73 4.19
C MET A 10 -7.52 15.86 3.18
N TYR A 11 -8.14 17.01 3.42
CA TYR A 11 -8.02 18.17 2.55
C TYR A 11 -6.61 18.76 2.54
N LYS A 12 -5.93 18.78 3.69
CA LYS A 12 -4.52 19.18 3.76
C LYS A 12 -3.63 18.24 2.94
N ARG A 13 -3.86 16.93 3.04
CA ARG A 13 -3.12 15.91 2.27
C ARG A 13 -3.36 16.05 0.76
N ARG A 14 -4.63 16.17 0.35
CA ARG A 14 -5.02 16.36 -1.06
C ARG A 14 -4.43 17.63 -1.65
N ARG A 15 -4.49 18.73 -0.89
CA ARG A 15 -3.90 20.01 -1.28
C ARG A 15 -2.39 19.91 -1.48
N ARG A 16 -1.66 19.24 -0.58
CA ARG A 16 -0.21 18.97 -0.75
C ARG A 16 0.08 18.26 -2.08
N LEU A 17 -0.68 17.22 -2.42
CA LEU A 17 -0.51 16.47 -3.67
C LEU A 17 -0.79 17.32 -4.93
N LEU A 18 -1.74 18.27 -4.85
CA LEU A 18 -2.06 19.20 -5.94
C LEU A 18 -1.02 20.33 -6.08
N GLU A 19 -0.56 20.93 -4.99
CA GLU A 19 0.45 22.01 -5.02
C GLU A 19 1.81 21.52 -5.56
N GLN A 20 2.14 20.25 -5.32
CA GLN A 20 3.29 19.57 -5.94
C GLN A 20 3.18 19.52 -7.47
N ALA A 21 1.96 19.55 -8.03
CA ALA A 21 1.75 19.54 -9.48
C ALA A 21 2.00 20.89 -10.14
N GLU A 22 1.69 21.98 -9.44
CA GLU A 22 1.79 23.33 -9.97
C GLU A 22 3.19 23.91 -9.85
N THR A 23 3.89 23.61 -8.75
CA THR A 23 5.17 24.26 -8.44
C THR A 23 6.37 23.66 -9.17
N GLY A 24 6.27 22.44 -9.71
CA GLY A 24 7.36 21.78 -10.43
C GLY A 24 8.66 21.59 -9.61
N LYS A 25 8.61 21.87 -8.29
CA LYS A 25 9.77 21.81 -7.40
C LYS A 25 10.10 20.35 -7.13
N THR A 26 11.20 19.90 -7.71
CA THR A 26 11.70 18.52 -7.69
C THR A 26 11.94 17.97 -6.28
N THR A 27 12.15 18.85 -5.28
CA THR A 27 12.41 18.47 -3.89
C THR A 27 11.21 17.86 -3.18
N GLU A 28 9.96 18.20 -3.55
CA GLU A 28 8.77 17.58 -2.94
C GLU A 28 8.23 16.40 -3.75
N ALA A 29 8.53 16.34 -5.05
CA ALA A 29 8.23 15.18 -5.88
C ALA A 29 9.04 13.93 -5.46
N SER A 30 10.23 14.12 -4.89
CA SER A 30 10.96 13.04 -4.22
C SER A 30 10.25 12.52 -2.97
N ASP A 31 9.48 13.35 -2.28
CA ASP A 31 8.80 12.93 -1.05
C ASP A 31 7.67 11.94 -1.33
N LEU A 32 6.85 12.20 -2.35
CA LEU A 32 5.78 11.29 -2.73
C LEU A 32 6.33 9.95 -3.23
N HIS A 33 7.40 9.99 -4.03
CA HIS A 33 8.08 8.80 -4.49
C HIS A 33 8.61 7.96 -3.31
N ASN A 34 9.29 8.59 -2.34
CA ASN A 34 9.80 7.93 -1.15
C ASN A 34 8.66 7.34 -0.29
N GLU A 35 7.54 8.04 -0.21
CA GLU A 35 6.36 7.57 0.52
C GLU A 35 5.72 6.35 -0.15
N ILE A 36 5.61 6.35 -1.49
CA ILE A 36 5.16 5.18 -2.26
C ILE A 36 6.12 4.01 -2.09
N ALA A 37 7.43 4.26 -2.11
CA ALA A 37 8.43 3.22 -1.84
C ALA A 37 8.27 2.63 -0.43
N GLY A 38 7.94 3.48 0.56
CA GLY A 38 7.58 3.06 1.91
C GLY A 38 6.34 2.16 1.92
N TYR A 39 5.25 2.57 1.29
CA TYR A 39 4.03 1.77 1.20
C TYR A 39 4.26 0.40 0.54
N ILE A 40 5.08 0.35 -0.52
CA ILE A 40 5.46 -0.90 -1.16
C ILE A 40 6.26 -1.79 -0.20
N SER A 41 7.21 -1.21 0.54
CA SER A 41 8.00 -1.96 1.52
C SER A 41 7.14 -2.51 2.65
N ASP A 42 6.19 -1.72 3.16
CA ASP A 42 5.26 -2.14 4.21
C ASP A 42 4.33 -3.26 3.73
N GLU A 43 3.83 -3.17 2.50
CA GLU A 43 3.01 -4.22 1.90
C GLU A 43 3.80 -5.52 1.70
N VAL A 44 5.03 -5.44 1.22
CA VAL A 44 5.92 -6.60 1.10
C VAL A 44 6.16 -7.24 2.46
N ALA A 45 6.46 -6.43 3.48
CA ALA A 45 6.65 -6.92 4.84
C ALA A 45 5.38 -7.60 5.40
N SER A 46 4.20 -7.06 5.09
CA SER A 46 2.91 -7.65 5.47
C SER A 46 2.66 -9.00 4.78
N ILE A 47 2.89 -9.08 3.46
CA ILE A 47 2.78 -10.32 2.68
C ILE A 47 3.71 -11.39 3.25
N VAL A 48 4.96 -11.03 3.53
CA VAL A 48 5.96 -11.93 4.13
C VAL A 48 5.54 -12.34 5.53
N SER A 49 5.10 -11.43 6.39
CA SER A 49 4.66 -11.77 7.75
C SER A 49 3.51 -12.77 7.78
N ILE A 50 2.57 -12.67 6.82
CA ILE A 50 1.39 -13.55 6.75
C ILE A 50 1.72 -14.91 6.11
N HIS A 51 2.58 -14.94 5.08
CA HIS A 51 2.78 -16.11 4.23
C HIS A 51 4.18 -16.73 4.32
N ALA A 52 5.11 -16.14 5.08
CA ALA A 52 6.43 -16.73 5.26
C ALA A 52 6.31 -18.00 6.11
N PRO A 53 6.91 -19.10 5.65
CA PRO A 53 6.83 -20.38 6.35
C PRO A 53 7.65 -20.38 7.64
N GLN A 54 7.06 -20.87 8.73
CA GLN A 54 7.81 -21.08 9.99
C GLN A 54 8.77 -22.28 9.92
N GLN A 55 8.52 -23.23 9.01
CA GLN A 55 9.28 -24.49 8.89
C GLN A 55 9.80 -24.76 7.46
N TYR A 56 9.81 -23.75 6.58
CA TYR A 56 10.38 -23.80 5.22
C TYR A 56 9.85 -24.96 4.34
N ALA A 57 8.54 -25.26 4.36
CA ALA A 57 7.98 -26.22 3.41
C ALA A 57 7.89 -25.61 2.00
N ASP A 58 8.33 -26.35 0.97
CA ASP A 58 8.39 -25.87 -0.43
C ASP A 58 7.04 -25.36 -0.97
N SER A 59 5.90 -25.87 -0.46
CA SER A 59 4.57 -25.44 -0.88
C SER A 59 4.18 -24.03 -0.38
N GLU A 60 4.69 -23.61 0.77
CA GLU A 60 4.34 -22.34 1.42
C GLU A 60 4.98 -21.14 0.69
N PHE A 61 6.18 -21.34 0.14
CA PHE A 61 6.83 -20.35 -0.73
C PHE A 61 6.07 -20.07 -2.02
N GLY A 62 5.35 -21.07 -2.54
CA GLY A 62 4.50 -20.89 -3.71
C GLY A 62 3.37 -19.90 -3.46
N GLU A 63 2.78 -19.91 -2.26
CA GLU A 63 1.73 -18.98 -1.88
C GLU A 63 2.27 -17.57 -1.67
N LEU A 64 3.40 -17.44 -0.97
CA LEU A 64 4.10 -16.18 -0.79
C LEU A 64 4.40 -15.49 -2.14
N VAL A 65 4.96 -16.25 -3.08
CA VAL A 65 5.29 -15.73 -4.42
C VAL A 65 4.02 -15.39 -5.20
N ARG A 66 2.96 -16.17 -5.06
CA ARG A 66 1.67 -15.90 -5.71
C ARG A 66 1.08 -14.57 -5.21
N GLU A 67 1.08 -14.33 -3.91
CA GLU A 67 0.60 -13.07 -3.34
C GLU A 67 1.50 -11.89 -3.74
N PHE A 68 2.82 -12.05 -3.67
CA PHE A 68 3.77 -11.05 -4.16
C PHE A 68 3.58 -10.73 -5.66
N SER A 69 3.20 -11.73 -6.46
CA SER A 69 2.94 -11.55 -7.90
C SER A 69 1.71 -10.70 -8.21
N LYS A 70 0.80 -10.53 -7.25
CA LYS A 70 -0.32 -9.57 -7.37
C LYS A 70 0.19 -8.13 -7.28
N LEU A 71 1.24 -7.88 -6.49
CA LEU A 71 1.88 -6.58 -6.35
C LEU A 71 2.77 -6.28 -7.57
N VAL A 72 3.63 -7.23 -7.94
CA VAL A 72 4.50 -7.11 -9.10
C VAL A 72 4.23 -8.28 -10.04
N PRO A 73 3.56 -8.06 -11.18
CA PRO A 73 3.23 -9.15 -12.09
C PRO A 73 4.48 -9.76 -12.75
N PHE A 74 4.64 -11.08 -12.64
CA PHE A 74 5.68 -11.87 -13.29
C PHE A 74 5.09 -13.10 -13.99
N ASP A 75 5.82 -13.65 -14.96
CA ASP A 75 5.47 -14.92 -15.60
C ASP A 75 5.64 -16.12 -14.66
N THR A 76 4.95 -17.21 -14.96
CA THR A 76 4.92 -18.41 -14.11
C THR A 76 6.30 -19.06 -13.94
N ALA A 77 7.19 -18.98 -14.94
CA ALA A 77 8.52 -19.57 -14.83
C ALA A 77 9.39 -18.76 -13.85
N SER A 78 9.34 -17.43 -13.94
CA SER A 78 10.01 -16.54 -12.97
C SER A 78 9.50 -16.72 -11.54
N GLN A 79 8.19 -16.95 -11.36
CA GLN A 79 7.62 -17.24 -10.04
C GLN A 79 8.17 -18.53 -9.44
N GLN A 80 8.26 -19.61 -10.22
CA GLN A 80 8.83 -20.88 -9.75
C GLN A 80 10.31 -20.74 -9.39
N GLN A 81 11.07 -19.96 -10.17
CA GLN A 81 12.46 -19.67 -9.86
C GLN A 81 12.59 -18.87 -8.55
N LEU A 82 11.76 -17.85 -8.36
CA LEU A 82 11.76 -17.04 -7.14
C LEU A 82 11.43 -17.90 -5.91
N SER A 83 10.43 -18.77 -5.99
CA SER A 83 10.07 -19.69 -4.92
C SER A 83 11.26 -20.57 -4.48
N LYS A 84 12.03 -21.09 -5.45
CA LYS A 84 13.24 -21.89 -5.17
C LYS A 84 14.39 -21.06 -4.59
N GLN A 85 14.50 -19.79 -4.97
CA GLN A 85 15.50 -18.89 -4.40
C GLN A 85 15.16 -18.51 -2.96
N LEU A 86 13.88 -18.30 -2.67
CA LEU A 86 13.42 -17.96 -1.32
C LEU A 86 13.48 -19.17 -0.38
N SER A 87 13.28 -20.40 -0.85
CA SER A 87 13.44 -21.59 -0.01
C SER A 87 14.89 -21.87 0.43
N GLN A 88 15.87 -21.25 -0.24
CA GLN A 88 17.28 -21.30 0.14
C GLN A 88 17.66 -20.21 1.15
N LYS A 89 16.77 -19.25 1.45
CA LYS A 89 16.98 -18.16 2.41
C LYS A 89 16.61 -18.65 3.82
N GLY A 90 17.34 -18.20 4.82
CA GLY A 90 17.28 -18.78 6.17
C GLY A 90 16.40 -18.03 7.16
N THR A 91 15.98 -16.80 6.85
CA THR A 91 15.14 -15.98 7.72
C THR A 91 14.06 -15.17 6.98
N THR A 92 12.99 -14.85 7.70
CA THR A 92 11.89 -13.98 7.23
C THR A 92 12.39 -12.59 6.84
N GLU A 93 13.37 -12.06 7.57
CA GLU A 93 13.98 -10.75 7.28
C GLU A 93 14.73 -10.76 5.96
N GLU A 94 15.50 -11.82 5.68
CA GLU A 94 16.20 -11.98 4.41
C GLU A 94 15.23 -12.09 3.23
N ILE A 95 14.13 -12.82 3.41
CA ILE A 95 13.06 -12.95 2.42
C ILE A 95 12.41 -11.58 2.15
N SER A 96 12.08 -10.84 3.21
CA SER A 96 11.51 -9.50 3.09
C SER A 96 12.44 -8.55 2.35
N GLU A 97 13.74 -8.55 2.68
CA GLU A 97 14.71 -7.67 2.04
C GLU A 97 14.85 -7.98 0.55
N GLU A 98 14.90 -9.25 0.17
CA GLU A 98 15.00 -9.65 -1.24
C GLU A 98 13.76 -9.27 -2.05
N LEU A 99 12.57 -9.49 -1.50
CA LEU A 99 11.32 -9.11 -2.16
C LEU A 99 11.18 -7.59 -2.29
N THR A 100 11.58 -6.83 -1.26
CA THR A 100 11.60 -5.36 -1.34
C THR A 100 12.59 -4.88 -2.41
N LYS A 101 13.79 -5.47 -2.49
CA LYS A 101 14.77 -5.18 -3.55
C LYS A 101 14.25 -5.55 -4.94
N LEU A 102 13.46 -6.61 -5.06
CA LEU A 102 12.85 -7.01 -6.33
C LEU A 102 11.75 -6.02 -6.75
N ALA A 103 10.91 -5.59 -5.80
CA ALA A 103 9.88 -4.58 -6.04
C ALA A 103 10.48 -3.23 -6.44
N ASP A 104 11.54 -2.76 -5.77
CA ASP A 104 12.26 -1.54 -6.13
C ASP A 104 12.88 -1.63 -7.54
N ARG A 105 13.47 -2.78 -7.90
CA ARG A 105 13.99 -3.02 -9.26
C ARG A 105 12.89 -2.97 -10.31
N ALA A 106 11.73 -3.56 -10.05
CA ALA A 106 10.59 -3.51 -10.95
C ALA A 106 10.09 -2.07 -11.12
N TYR A 107 10.01 -1.30 -10.02
CA TYR A 107 9.63 0.10 -10.05
C TYR A 107 10.60 0.94 -10.89
N LYS A 108 11.90 0.84 -10.65
CA LYS A 108 12.95 1.54 -11.41
C LYS A 108 12.93 1.17 -12.89
N THR A 109 12.57 -0.07 -13.21
CA THR A 109 12.42 -0.51 -14.60
C THR A 109 11.24 0.20 -15.27
N ARG A 110 10.09 0.32 -14.59
CA ARG A 110 8.95 1.10 -15.08
C ARG A 110 9.30 2.58 -15.21
N GLU A 111 9.98 3.16 -14.24
CA GLU A 111 10.41 4.56 -14.29
C GLU A 111 11.32 4.84 -15.51
N LYS A 112 12.22 3.91 -15.85
CA LYS A 112 13.04 4.01 -17.07
C LYS A 112 12.22 3.91 -18.35
N GLN A 113 11.17 3.09 -18.37
CA GLN A 113 10.29 2.91 -19.54
C GLN A 113 9.43 4.15 -19.82
N PHE A 114 8.84 4.75 -18.77
CA PHE A 114 7.96 5.91 -18.90
C PHE A 114 8.71 7.25 -18.86
N GLY A 115 9.90 7.27 -18.27
CA GLY A 115 10.64 8.49 -17.96
C GLY A 115 10.19 9.11 -16.63
N VAL A 116 11.12 9.81 -15.98
CA VAL A 116 10.93 10.33 -14.61
C VAL A 116 9.73 11.28 -14.52
N GLN A 117 9.57 12.22 -15.46
CA GLN A 117 8.48 13.20 -15.41
C GLN A 117 7.10 12.53 -15.50
N GLN A 118 6.96 11.56 -16.42
CA GLN A 118 5.71 10.83 -16.60
C GLN A 118 5.42 9.93 -15.41
N MET A 119 6.45 9.28 -14.84
CA MET A 119 6.29 8.44 -13.65
C MET A 119 5.81 9.26 -12.45
N ARG A 120 6.42 10.42 -12.19
CA ARG A 120 5.98 11.34 -11.12
C ARG A 120 4.57 11.89 -11.35
N PHE A 121 4.14 12.03 -12.61
CA PHE A 121 2.74 12.36 -12.91
C PHE A 121 1.81 11.20 -12.56
N LEU A 122 2.13 9.97 -12.96
CA LEU A 122 1.33 8.78 -12.65
C LEU A 122 1.20 8.55 -11.14
N GLU A 123 2.30 8.65 -10.39
CA GLU A 123 2.29 8.53 -8.92
C GLU A 123 1.28 9.48 -8.27
N ARG A 124 1.27 10.74 -8.72
CA ARG A 124 0.34 11.76 -8.19
C ARG A 124 -1.10 11.43 -8.54
N VAL A 125 -1.38 11.11 -9.81
CA VAL A 125 -2.73 10.81 -10.28
C VAL A 125 -3.29 9.61 -9.50
N ILE A 126 -2.54 8.51 -9.43
CA ILE A 126 -2.94 7.30 -8.71
C ILE A 126 -3.14 7.58 -7.22
N SER A 127 -2.22 8.34 -6.60
CA SER A 127 -2.34 8.68 -5.18
C SER A 127 -3.59 9.52 -4.90
N LEU A 128 -3.89 10.49 -5.75
CA LEU A 128 -5.07 11.35 -5.62
C LEU A 128 -6.37 10.58 -5.82
N THR A 129 -6.46 9.76 -6.88
CA THR A 129 -7.68 8.98 -7.14
C THR A 129 -7.93 7.96 -6.03
N THR A 130 -6.88 7.26 -5.59
CA THR A 130 -6.98 6.29 -4.48
C THR A 130 -7.38 6.98 -3.18
N LEU A 131 -6.82 8.16 -2.88
CA LEU A 131 -7.17 8.93 -1.68
C LEU A 131 -8.65 9.35 -1.71
N ASP A 132 -9.12 9.87 -2.84
CA ASP A 132 -10.50 10.34 -3.00
C ASP A 132 -11.49 9.15 -2.92
N GLU A 133 -11.18 8.00 -3.53
CA GLU A 133 -11.98 6.76 -3.44
C GLU A 133 -12.06 6.23 -2.01
N ARG A 134 -10.91 6.03 -1.34
CA ARG A 134 -10.87 5.50 0.03
C ARG A 134 -11.53 6.43 1.05
N TRP A 135 -11.47 7.73 0.82
CA TRP A 135 -12.17 8.69 1.66
C TRP A 135 -13.68 8.59 1.51
N MET A 136 -14.18 8.41 0.29
CA MET A 136 -15.61 8.23 0.04
C MET A 136 -16.12 6.94 0.71
N GLU A 137 -15.42 5.82 0.53
CA GLU A 137 -15.73 4.57 1.23
C GLU A 137 -15.74 4.73 2.76
N HIS A 138 -14.78 5.49 3.30
CA HIS A 138 -14.73 5.78 4.73
C HIS A 138 -15.90 6.63 5.21
N LEU A 139 -16.33 7.63 4.43
CA LEU A 139 -17.52 8.43 4.75
C LEU A 139 -18.77 7.57 4.80
N ASP A 140 -18.96 6.68 3.82
CA ASP A 140 -20.09 5.76 3.76
C ASP A 140 -20.06 4.78 4.95
N ALA A 141 -18.87 4.24 5.28
CA ALA A 141 -18.69 3.36 6.43
C ALA A 141 -19.00 4.07 7.77
N MET A 142 -18.62 5.35 7.90
CA MET A 142 -18.92 6.16 9.09
C MET A 142 -20.41 6.49 9.20
N GLU A 143 -21.09 6.74 8.09
CA GLU A 143 -22.55 6.93 8.06
C GLU A 143 -23.26 5.63 8.46
N GLY A 144 -22.87 4.50 7.86
CA GLY A 144 -23.40 3.18 8.24
C GLY A 144 -23.14 2.82 9.70
N LEU A 145 -21.96 3.17 10.25
CA LEU A 145 -21.68 2.98 11.68
C LEU A 145 -22.58 3.86 12.55
N ARG A 146 -22.79 5.13 12.18
CA ARG A 146 -23.67 6.04 12.92
C ARG A 146 -25.10 5.50 13.00
N ASP A 147 -25.60 4.96 11.90
CA ASP A 147 -26.94 4.38 11.85
C ASP A 147 -27.01 3.04 12.59
N GLY A 148 -25.94 2.23 12.51
CA GLY A 148 -25.81 0.94 13.18
C GLY A 148 -25.55 1.03 14.70
N ILE A 149 -25.03 2.14 15.21
CA ILE A 149 -24.86 2.38 16.67
C ILE A 149 -26.20 2.26 17.39
N TRP A 150 -27.31 2.65 16.78
CA TRP A 150 -28.64 2.49 17.37
C TRP A 150 -29.12 1.04 17.47
N LEU A 151 -28.56 0.14 16.64
CA LEU A 151 -28.87 -1.29 16.63
C LEU A 151 -27.91 -2.13 17.48
N ARG A 152 -26.70 -1.61 17.75
CA ARG A 152 -25.67 -2.28 18.57
C ARG A 152 -25.51 -1.67 19.97
N GLY A 153 -25.97 -0.45 20.18
CA GLY A 153 -26.00 0.20 21.48
C GLY A 153 -27.19 -0.33 22.28
N ASP A 154 -26.91 -0.93 23.43
CA ASP A 154 -27.95 -1.25 24.39
C ASP A 154 -28.64 0.07 24.77
N LYS A 155 -29.97 0.14 24.66
CA LYS A 155 -30.76 1.38 24.91
C LYS A 155 -30.47 2.01 26.28
N GLN A 156 -29.87 1.27 27.20
CA GLN A 156 -29.52 1.71 28.55
C GLN A 156 -28.29 2.64 28.62
N THR A 157 -27.35 2.60 27.67
CA THR A 157 -26.14 3.43 27.75
C THR A 157 -26.35 4.86 27.22
N VAL A 158 -27.37 5.06 26.37
CA VAL A 158 -27.69 6.36 25.75
C VAL A 158 -28.61 7.23 26.63
N LEU A 159 -29.25 6.64 27.65
CA LEU A 159 -30.13 7.37 28.59
C LEU A 159 -29.42 7.79 29.89
N SER A 160 -28.11 7.55 30.00
CA SER A 160 -27.30 7.86 31.20
C SER A 160 -26.33 9.03 31.03
N GLU A 161 -26.47 9.84 29.98
CA GLU A 161 -25.81 11.16 29.85
C GLU A 161 -26.83 12.30 29.83
#